data_AF-A0A972ALC8-F1
#
_entry.id   AF-A0A972ALC8-F1
#
_cell.length_a   1.000
_cell.length_b   1.000
_cell.length_c   1.000
_cell.angle_alpha   90.00
_cell.angle_beta   90.00
_cell.angle_gamma   90.00
#
_symmetry.space_group_name_H-M   'P 1'
#
loop_
_entity.id
_entity.type
_entity.pdbx_description
1 polymer ?
#
loop_
_entity_poly.entity_id
_entity_poly.type
_entity_poly.pdbx_seq_one_letter_code
_entity_poly.pdbx_strand_id
1 'polypeptide(L)'
;MPKIWSPVILAQLDPPQTTTVEGVYQLPKAYQHIEDLRVKVPSCEASHHGKYVECLIRLKVLALLQAFDHQPDLLSFHDEIREWLPNHCFDPPMEFTAGTEMIVEADEVFCEGELQDETLRVKMILNYTVLAVQNGAVEIVEASRPEPYPEPEPYYPGKAILETIRNLECEVERLSQDNAALHHRIRLYEKNLAGLKNALRKAENRSQALVKELMHANRTRQDLQEQLNKREAPYSLQKSPGITPSAEINRVGLGHKIKQLFALGRPAVF
;
A
#
# COMPACT_ATOMS: atom_id res chain seq x y z
N MET A 1 -30.95 16.82 -41.19
CA MET A 1 -30.42 16.80 -39.82
C MET A 1 -29.01 16.23 -39.86
N PRO A 2 -28.02 16.82 -39.18
CA PRO A 2 -26.68 16.26 -39.14
C PRO A 2 -26.71 14.94 -38.39
N LYS A 3 -26.31 13.86 -39.05
CA LYS A 3 -26.10 12.54 -38.44
C LYS A 3 -24.62 12.43 -38.13
N ILE A 4 -24.28 12.24 -36.86
CA ILE A 4 -22.91 11.89 -36.48
C ILE A 4 -22.83 10.37 -36.34
N TRP A 5 -21.72 9.81 -36.79
CA TRP A 5 -21.43 8.41 -36.59
C TRP A 5 -20.68 8.29 -35.27
N SER A 6 -21.29 7.63 -34.29
CA SER A 6 -20.76 7.56 -32.93
C SER A 6 -20.99 6.17 -32.33
N PRO A 7 -20.11 5.71 -31.43
CA PRO A 7 -20.41 4.59 -30.56
C PRO A 7 -21.67 4.87 -29.75
N VAL A 8 -22.64 3.96 -29.79
CA VAL A 8 -23.85 3.98 -28.98
C VAL A 8 -23.79 2.81 -28.02
N ILE A 9 -23.94 3.09 -26.73
CA ILE A 9 -24.01 2.06 -25.68
C ILE A 9 -25.36 1.35 -25.83
N LEU A 10 -25.30 0.03 -26.04
CA LEU A 10 -26.47 -0.83 -26.16
C LEU A 10 -26.86 -1.46 -24.83
N ALA A 11 -25.86 -1.88 -24.05
CA ALA A 11 -26.04 -2.45 -22.72
C ALA A 11 -24.77 -2.27 -21.87
N GLN A 12 -24.93 -2.30 -20.56
CA GLN A 12 -23.84 -2.17 -19.60
C GLN A 12 -23.92 -3.26 -18.54
N LEU A 13 -22.76 -3.73 -18.07
CA LEU A 13 -22.68 -4.61 -16.91
C LEU A 13 -23.25 -3.90 -15.65
N ASP A 14 -24.34 -4.44 -15.12
CA ASP A 14 -25.03 -3.91 -13.94
C ASP A 14 -25.34 -5.03 -12.92
N PRO A 15 -24.81 -4.95 -11.68
CA PRO A 15 -23.91 -3.92 -11.18
C PRO A 15 -22.49 -4.01 -11.76
N PRO A 16 -21.69 -2.92 -11.70
CA PRO A 16 -20.26 -2.97 -11.96
C PRO A 16 -19.59 -4.08 -11.13
N GLN A 17 -18.56 -4.71 -11.69
CA GLN A 17 -17.88 -5.81 -11.03
C GLN A 17 -16.75 -5.33 -10.14
N THR A 18 -16.60 -6.00 -9.00
CA THR A 18 -15.45 -5.84 -8.10
C THR A 18 -14.76 -7.18 -7.97
N THR A 19 -13.49 -7.23 -8.37
CA THR A 19 -12.68 -8.44 -8.26
C THR A 19 -11.50 -8.23 -7.31
N THR A 20 -11.15 -9.29 -6.58
CA THR A 20 -10.02 -9.29 -5.64
C THR A 20 -9.04 -10.38 -6.07
N VAL A 21 -7.79 -9.99 -6.30
CA VAL A 21 -6.72 -10.91 -6.69
C VAL A 21 -5.55 -10.79 -5.72
N GLU A 22 -5.00 -11.93 -5.34
CA GLU A 22 -3.79 -12.01 -4.51
C GLU A 22 -2.62 -12.49 -5.37
N GLY A 23 -1.64 -11.61 -5.56
CA GLY A 23 -0.38 -11.91 -6.23
C GLY A 23 0.70 -12.29 -5.21
N VAL A 24 1.46 -13.33 -5.50
CA VAL A 24 2.59 -13.77 -4.67
C VAL A 24 3.84 -13.79 -5.55
N TYR A 25 4.73 -12.83 -5.33
CA TYR A 25 5.91 -12.62 -6.16
C TYR A 25 7.18 -12.97 -5.41
N GLN A 26 7.99 -13.83 -6.01
CA GLN A 26 9.31 -14.17 -5.49
C GLN A 26 10.29 -13.04 -5.79
N LEU A 27 11.00 -12.60 -4.76
CA LEU A 27 11.96 -11.51 -4.86
C LEU A 27 13.36 -12.08 -5.10
N PRO A 28 14.22 -11.37 -5.85
CA PRO A 28 15.58 -11.84 -6.13
C PRO A 28 16.50 -11.81 -4.91
N LYS A 29 16.11 -11.08 -3.85
CA LYS A 29 16.84 -10.92 -2.60
C LYS A 29 15.89 -10.45 -1.49
N ALA A 30 16.35 -10.49 -0.25
CA ALA A 30 15.63 -9.93 0.89
C ALA A 30 15.59 -8.39 0.87
N TYR A 31 14.43 -7.82 1.18
CA TYR A 31 14.19 -6.38 1.30
C TYR A 31 13.66 -6.04 2.71
N GLN A 32 13.91 -4.82 3.18
CA GLN A 32 13.52 -4.38 4.53
C GLN A 32 12.07 -3.93 4.63
N HIS A 33 11.62 -3.11 3.68
CA HIS A 33 10.26 -2.58 3.64
C HIS A 33 9.88 -2.13 2.21
N ILE A 34 8.58 -1.92 2.00
CA ILE A 34 7.99 -1.38 0.77
C ILE A 34 7.96 0.15 0.92
N GLU A 35 8.55 0.89 -0.02
CA GLU A 35 8.47 2.35 -0.04
C GLU A 35 7.24 2.85 -0.80
N ASP A 36 7.00 2.27 -1.98
CA ASP A 36 5.82 2.55 -2.80
C ASP A 36 5.37 1.27 -3.49
N LEU A 37 4.05 1.14 -3.67
CA LEU A 37 3.43 0.03 -4.35
C LEU A 37 2.29 0.56 -5.20
N ARG A 38 2.34 0.27 -6.50
CA ARG A 38 1.32 0.70 -7.45
C ARG A 38 0.97 -0.43 -8.38
N VAL A 39 -0.32 -0.53 -8.69
CA VAL A 39 -0.81 -1.43 -9.74
C VAL A 39 -1.33 -0.58 -10.87
N LYS A 40 -0.90 -0.90 -12.09
CA LYS A 40 -1.40 -0.29 -13.32
C LYS A 40 -2.17 -1.30 -14.11
N VAL A 41 -3.16 -0.81 -14.86
CA VAL A 41 -3.92 -1.60 -15.81
C VAL A 41 -3.47 -1.22 -17.22
N PRO A 42 -2.43 -1.87 -17.78
CA PRO A 42 -1.94 -1.56 -19.12
C PRO A 42 -2.94 -1.82 -20.24
N SER A 43 -3.82 -2.82 -20.10
CA SER A 43 -4.83 -3.14 -21.11
C SER A 43 -6.02 -3.87 -20.50
N CYS A 44 -7.21 -3.53 -20.98
CA CYS A 44 -8.44 -4.28 -20.73
C CYS A 44 -9.07 -4.64 -22.07
N GLU A 45 -9.49 -5.89 -22.21
CA GLU A 45 -10.09 -6.41 -23.43
C GLU A 45 -11.35 -7.19 -23.03
N ALA A 46 -12.43 -7.03 -23.78
CA ALA A 46 -13.60 -7.88 -23.66
C ALA A 46 -13.99 -8.46 -25.01
N SER A 47 -14.45 -9.71 -25.01
CA SER A 47 -14.82 -10.43 -26.22
C SER A 47 -16.08 -11.25 -25.97
N HIS A 48 -17.04 -11.15 -26.89
CA HIS A 48 -18.28 -11.90 -26.78
C HIS A 48 -18.14 -13.31 -27.34
N HIS A 49 -18.55 -14.31 -26.54
CA HIS A 49 -18.53 -15.73 -26.84
C HIS A 49 -19.90 -16.38 -26.58
N GLY A 50 -20.86 -16.05 -27.43
CA GLY A 50 -22.18 -16.69 -27.47
C GLY A 50 -23.10 -16.28 -26.32
N LYS A 51 -22.96 -16.90 -25.14
CA LYS A 51 -23.77 -16.58 -23.95
C LYS A 51 -22.98 -15.86 -22.86
N TYR A 52 -21.70 -15.66 -23.09
CA TYR A 52 -20.77 -15.07 -22.15
C TYR A 52 -19.95 -14.00 -22.84
N VAL A 53 -19.52 -13.02 -22.07
CA VAL A 53 -18.48 -12.07 -22.42
C VAL A 53 -17.24 -12.43 -21.61
N GLU A 54 -16.17 -12.76 -22.30
CA GLU A 54 -14.85 -12.91 -21.68
C GLU A 54 -14.28 -11.52 -21.43
N CYS A 55 -13.88 -11.25 -20.19
CA CYS A 55 -13.17 -10.05 -19.81
C CYS A 55 -11.74 -10.41 -19.39
N LEU A 56 -10.76 -9.83 -20.07
CA LEU A 56 -9.33 -10.00 -19.79
C LEU A 56 -8.73 -8.67 -19.38
N ILE A 57 -8.23 -8.60 -18.15
CA ILE A 57 -7.59 -7.40 -17.60
C ILE A 57 -6.16 -7.74 -17.27
N ARG A 58 -5.22 -7.10 -17.97
CA ARG A 58 -3.79 -7.26 -17.69
C ARG A 58 -3.36 -6.23 -16.67
N LEU A 59 -2.65 -6.68 -15.65
CA LEU A 59 -2.14 -5.88 -14.55
C LEU A 59 -0.62 -5.81 -14.60
N LYS A 60 -0.08 -4.67 -14.16
CA LYS A 60 1.34 -4.46 -13.93
C LYS A 60 1.56 -3.94 -12.52
N VAL A 61 2.15 -4.77 -11.67
CA VAL A 61 2.50 -4.41 -10.30
C VAL A 61 3.90 -3.81 -10.29
N LEU A 62 4.03 -2.61 -9.75
CA LEU A 62 5.27 -1.88 -9.59
C LEU A 62 5.54 -1.71 -8.10
N ALA A 63 6.65 -2.26 -7.62
CA ALA A 63 7.04 -2.20 -6.21
C ALA A 63 8.40 -1.53 -6.08
N LEU A 64 8.46 -0.44 -5.33
CA LEU A 64 9.71 0.20 -4.91
C LEU A 64 10.09 -0.35 -3.54
N LEU A 65 11.18 -1.09 -3.48
CA LEU A 65 11.60 -1.83 -2.28
C LEU A 65 12.97 -1.33 -1.80
N GLN A 66 13.10 -1.16 -0.48
CA GLN A 66 14.37 -0.76 0.12
C GLN A 66 15.20 -2.00 0.48
N ALA A 67 16.36 -2.17 -0.16
CA ALA A 67 17.31 -3.21 0.20
C ALA A 67 18.13 -2.84 1.46
N PHE A 68 18.79 -3.83 2.06
CA PHE A 68 19.58 -3.66 3.30
C PHE A 68 20.82 -2.78 3.14
N ASP A 69 21.28 -2.55 1.92
CA ASP A 69 22.38 -1.67 1.54
C ASP A 69 21.94 -0.20 1.35
N HIS A 70 20.67 0.12 1.68
CA HIS A 70 20.05 1.43 1.49
C HIS A 70 19.92 1.88 0.03
N GLN A 71 20.00 0.97 -0.94
CA GLN A 71 19.62 1.28 -2.33
C GLN A 71 18.17 0.82 -2.62
N PRO A 72 17.32 1.71 -3.17
CA PRO A 72 15.97 1.33 -3.57
C PRO A 72 15.99 0.61 -4.93
N ASP A 73 15.25 -0.49 -5.02
CA ASP A 73 15.07 -1.25 -6.24
C ASP A 73 13.61 -1.18 -6.70
N LEU A 74 13.40 -0.87 -7.98
CA LEU A 74 12.08 -0.91 -8.60
C LEU A 74 11.88 -2.25 -9.31
N LEU A 75 10.95 -3.06 -8.81
CA LEU A 75 10.57 -4.33 -9.41
C LEU A 75 9.22 -4.21 -10.11
N SER A 76 9.06 -4.99 -11.19
CA SER A 76 7.83 -5.04 -11.98
C SER A 76 7.38 -6.48 -12.17
N PHE A 77 6.11 -6.73 -11.89
CA PHE A 77 5.45 -8.00 -12.09
C PHE A 77 4.22 -7.82 -12.98
N HIS A 78 3.80 -8.89 -13.64
CA HIS A 78 2.64 -8.89 -14.53
C HIS A 78 1.67 -9.97 -14.05
N ASP A 79 0.39 -9.62 -14.06
CA ASP A 79 -0.70 -10.54 -13.73
C ASP A 79 -1.84 -10.36 -14.72
N GLU A 80 -2.74 -11.33 -14.77
CA GLU A 80 -3.91 -11.29 -15.63
C GLU A 80 -5.14 -11.76 -14.87
N ILE A 81 -6.22 -11.00 -14.99
CA ILE A 81 -7.55 -11.35 -14.50
C ILE A 81 -8.36 -11.77 -15.72
N ARG A 82 -8.91 -12.99 -15.67
CA ARG A 82 -9.78 -13.51 -16.73
C ARG A 82 -11.10 -13.96 -16.13
N GLU A 83 -12.18 -13.31 -16.54
CA GLU A 83 -13.53 -13.58 -16.05
C GLU A 83 -14.50 -13.83 -17.19
N TRP A 84 -15.52 -14.66 -16.93
CA TRP A 84 -16.58 -14.99 -17.87
C TRP A 84 -17.91 -14.44 -17.34
N LEU A 85 -18.39 -13.37 -17.96
CA LEU A 85 -19.60 -12.66 -17.55
C LEU A 85 -20.79 -13.15 -18.39
N PRO A 86 -21.83 -13.73 -17.79
CA PRO A 86 -23.03 -14.10 -18.54
C PRO A 86 -23.74 -12.88 -19.15
N ASN A 87 -24.34 -13.03 -20.34
CA ASN A 87 -25.04 -11.92 -21.02
C ASN A 87 -26.20 -11.33 -20.19
N HIS A 88 -26.79 -12.12 -19.29
CA HIS A 88 -27.88 -11.65 -18.42
C HIS A 88 -27.43 -10.71 -17.29
N CYS A 89 -26.13 -10.53 -17.09
CA CYS A 89 -25.57 -9.53 -16.16
C CYS A 89 -25.52 -8.12 -16.79
N PHE A 90 -25.93 -7.97 -18.06
CA PHE A 90 -25.98 -6.69 -18.74
C PHE A 90 -27.41 -6.14 -18.74
N ASP A 91 -27.53 -4.82 -18.56
CA ASP A 91 -28.79 -4.08 -18.62
C ASP A 91 -28.78 -3.09 -19.80
N PRO A 92 -29.78 -3.09 -20.69
CA PRO A 92 -30.86 -4.09 -20.78
C PRO A 92 -30.34 -5.50 -21.16
N PRO A 93 -30.97 -6.58 -20.68
CA PRO A 93 -30.60 -7.94 -21.07
C PRO A 93 -30.79 -8.12 -22.57
N MET A 94 -29.71 -8.43 -23.29
CA MET A 94 -29.75 -8.61 -24.74
C MET A 94 -28.81 -9.71 -25.23
N GLU A 95 -29.09 -10.21 -26.44
CA GLU A 95 -28.16 -11.07 -27.16
C GLU A 95 -27.25 -10.23 -28.05
N PHE A 96 -25.94 -10.36 -27.86
CA PHE A 96 -24.96 -9.59 -28.63
C PHE A 96 -24.76 -10.20 -30.02
N THR A 97 -24.90 -9.37 -31.05
CA THR A 97 -24.74 -9.77 -32.46
C THR A 97 -23.32 -9.53 -32.96
N ALA A 98 -22.98 -10.14 -34.10
CA ALA A 98 -21.74 -9.86 -34.81
C ALA A 98 -21.66 -8.36 -35.17
N GLY A 99 -20.64 -7.67 -34.66
CA GLY A 99 -20.46 -6.22 -34.79
C GLY A 99 -20.72 -5.41 -33.51
N THR A 100 -21.09 -6.07 -32.41
CA THR A 100 -21.06 -5.46 -31.06
C THR A 100 -19.62 -5.41 -30.58
N GLU A 101 -19.11 -4.21 -30.33
CA GLU A 101 -17.81 -3.99 -29.70
C GLU A 101 -18.00 -3.99 -28.18
N MET A 102 -17.05 -4.56 -27.45
CA MET A 102 -17.06 -4.57 -25.99
C MET A 102 -15.93 -3.69 -25.48
N ILE A 103 -16.29 -2.70 -24.66
CA ILE A 103 -15.34 -1.78 -24.03
C ILE A 103 -15.30 -2.09 -22.56
N VAL A 104 -14.10 -2.30 -22.01
CA VAL A 104 -13.91 -2.48 -20.57
C VAL A 104 -13.40 -1.17 -20.00
N GLU A 105 -14.11 -0.66 -19.00
CA GLU A 105 -13.70 0.51 -18.24
C GLU A 105 -13.27 0.04 -16.85
N ALA A 106 -11.98 0.16 -16.56
CA ALA A 106 -11.41 -0.12 -15.26
C ALA A 106 -11.27 1.19 -14.46
N ASP A 107 -11.78 1.19 -13.24
CA ASP A 107 -11.61 2.28 -12.28
C ASP A 107 -10.21 2.23 -11.64
N GLU A 108 -10.02 3.00 -10.57
CA GLU A 108 -8.81 2.98 -9.75
C GLU A 108 -8.60 1.62 -9.07
N VAL A 109 -7.35 1.15 -9.09
CA VAL A 109 -6.94 -0.11 -8.45
C VAL A 109 -6.43 0.16 -7.05
N PHE A 110 -7.07 -0.45 -6.05
CA PHE A 110 -6.58 -0.44 -4.68
C PHE A 110 -5.63 -1.61 -4.47
N CYS A 111 -4.51 -1.37 -3.80
CA CYS A 111 -3.57 -2.44 -3.48
C CYS A 111 -2.97 -2.30 -2.08
N GLU A 112 -2.71 -3.44 -1.46
CA GLU A 112 -1.99 -3.56 -0.18
C GLU A 112 -0.90 -4.62 -0.35
N GLY A 113 0.29 -4.33 0.16
CA GLY A 113 1.45 -5.21 0.05
C GLY A 113 2.02 -5.60 1.40
N GLU A 114 2.46 -6.85 1.50
CA GLU A 114 3.22 -7.36 2.65
C GLU A 114 4.49 -8.06 2.15
N LEU A 115 5.62 -7.77 2.82
CA LEU A 115 6.87 -8.48 2.62
C LEU A 115 7.02 -9.56 3.69
N GLN A 116 7.21 -10.80 3.24
CA GLN A 116 7.48 -11.92 4.13
C GLN A 116 8.45 -12.88 3.45
N ASP A 117 9.58 -13.19 4.10
CA ASP A 117 10.53 -14.23 3.68
C ASP A 117 10.85 -14.21 2.17
N GLU A 118 11.40 -13.09 1.70
CA GLU A 118 11.77 -12.87 0.27
C GLU A 118 10.60 -12.95 -0.72
N THR A 119 9.37 -12.87 -0.21
CA THR A 119 8.16 -12.89 -1.01
C THR A 119 7.41 -11.58 -0.81
N LEU A 120 6.98 -10.97 -1.90
CA LEU A 120 6.04 -9.87 -1.90
C LEU A 120 4.63 -10.42 -2.15
N ARG A 121 3.75 -10.27 -1.16
CA ARG A 121 2.32 -10.58 -1.29
C ARG A 121 1.57 -9.29 -1.55
N VAL A 122 0.79 -9.25 -2.62
CA VAL A 122 0.01 -8.07 -2.98
C VAL A 122 -1.44 -8.46 -3.11
N LYS A 123 -2.30 -7.84 -2.32
CA LYS A 123 -3.75 -7.92 -2.48
C LYS A 123 -4.20 -6.75 -3.34
N MET A 124 -4.86 -7.06 -4.45
CA MET A 124 -5.33 -6.09 -5.44
C MET A 124 -6.84 -6.13 -5.51
N ILE A 125 -7.50 -4.97 -5.46
CA ILE A 125 -8.94 -4.82 -5.60
C ILE A 125 -9.18 -3.88 -6.78
N LEU A 126 -9.90 -4.38 -7.77
CA LEU A 126 -10.21 -3.66 -9.01
C LEU A 126 -11.72 -3.61 -9.19
N ASN A 127 -12.23 -2.41 -9.48
CA ASN A 127 -13.59 -2.23 -9.97
C ASN A 127 -13.56 -2.00 -11.47
N TYR A 128 -14.48 -2.62 -12.18
CA TYR A 128 -14.59 -2.44 -13.63
C TYR A 128 -16.03 -2.63 -14.11
N THR A 129 -16.36 -2.03 -15.24
CA THR A 129 -17.61 -2.26 -15.96
C THR A 129 -17.31 -2.61 -17.41
N VAL A 130 -18.26 -3.28 -18.06
CA VAL A 130 -18.17 -3.65 -19.47
C VAL A 130 -19.35 -3.02 -20.19
N LEU A 131 -19.05 -2.29 -21.26
CA LEU A 131 -20.01 -1.63 -22.13
C LEU A 131 -20.09 -2.38 -23.45
N ALA A 132 -21.30 -2.78 -23.83
CA ALA A 132 -21.60 -3.26 -25.17
C ALA A 132 -21.94 -2.05 -26.05
N VAL A 133 -21.17 -1.85 -27.10
CA VAL A 133 -21.25 -0.67 -27.96
C VAL A 133 -21.46 -1.10 -29.39
N GLN A 134 -22.32 -0.38 -30.09
CA GLN A 134 -22.43 -0.51 -31.53
C GLN A 134 -22.36 0.85 -32.18
N ASN A 135 -21.64 0.86 -33.29
CA ASN A 135 -21.36 2.02 -34.09
C ASN A 135 -22.60 2.36 -34.93
N GLY A 136 -23.22 3.51 -34.66
CA GLY A 136 -24.52 3.89 -35.22
C GLY A 136 -24.63 5.37 -35.57
N ALA A 137 -25.57 5.70 -36.45
CA ALA A 137 -25.89 7.08 -36.77
C ALA A 137 -26.75 7.69 -35.65
N VAL A 138 -26.19 8.63 -34.90
CA VAL A 138 -26.90 9.38 -33.86
C VAL A 138 -27.43 10.67 -34.49
N GLU A 139 -28.74 10.88 -34.39
CA GLU A 139 -29.37 12.14 -34.77
C GLU A 139 -29.20 13.15 -33.64
N ILE A 140 -28.45 14.21 -33.90
CA ILE A 140 -28.34 15.33 -32.95
C ILE A 140 -29.63 16.14 -33.08
N VAL A 141 -30.57 15.89 -32.17
CA VAL A 141 -31.76 16.72 -32.03
C VAL A 141 -31.34 17.98 -31.27
N GLU A 142 -31.31 19.12 -31.95
CA GLU A 142 -31.29 20.42 -31.26
C GLU A 142 -32.51 20.44 -30.34
N ALA A 143 -32.31 20.66 -29.03
CA ALA A 143 -33.34 20.71 -28.02
C ALA A 143 -34.40 21.78 -28.37
N SER A 144 -35.33 21.41 -29.22
CA SER A 144 -36.37 22.26 -29.75
C SER A 144 -37.64 21.42 -29.83
N ARG A 145 -38.48 21.66 -28.80
CA ARG A 145 -39.77 21.07 -28.48
C ARG A 145 -39.79 19.62 -27.98
N PRO A 146 -40.52 19.35 -26.87
CA PRO A 146 -40.84 17.99 -26.49
C PRO A 146 -41.78 17.40 -27.56
N GLU A 147 -41.39 16.27 -28.14
CA GLU A 147 -42.32 15.44 -28.88
C GLU A 147 -43.42 14.93 -27.93
N PRO A 148 -44.67 14.77 -28.42
CA PRO A 148 -45.72 14.16 -27.63
C PRO A 148 -45.31 12.73 -27.29
N TYR A 149 -45.31 12.42 -25.99
CA TYR A 149 -45.09 11.09 -25.44
C TYR A 149 -45.78 10.02 -26.30
N PRO A 150 -45.11 8.89 -26.62
CA PRO A 150 -45.82 7.73 -27.13
C PRO A 150 -46.89 7.35 -26.10
N GLU A 151 -48.08 6.97 -26.59
CA GLU A 151 -49.21 6.61 -25.72
C GLU A 151 -48.74 5.68 -24.60
N PRO A 152 -49.05 5.99 -23.33
CA PRO A 152 -48.61 5.15 -22.23
C PRO A 152 -49.24 3.77 -22.40
N GLU A 153 -48.39 2.74 -22.38
CA GLU A 153 -48.84 1.36 -22.22
C GLU A 153 -49.85 1.30 -21.07
N PRO A 154 -50.90 0.46 -21.17
CA PRO A 154 -51.95 0.40 -20.16
C PRO A 154 -51.36 0.18 -18.77
N TYR A 155 -51.47 1.22 -17.93
CA TYR A 155 -51.01 1.26 -16.55
C TYR A 155 -51.58 0.05 -15.80
N TYR A 156 -50.71 -0.92 -15.50
CA TYR A 156 -51.02 -2.07 -14.67
C TYR A 156 -50.48 -1.78 -13.26
N PRO A 157 -51.33 -1.41 -12.28
CA PRO A 157 -50.89 -1.03 -10.94
C PRO A 157 -50.04 -2.12 -10.26
N GLY A 158 -50.32 -3.39 -10.58
CA GLY A 158 -49.58 -4.53 -10.06
C GLY A 158 -48.11 -4.60 -10.51
N LYS A 159 -47.77 -4.15 -11.72
CA LYS A 159 -46.38 -4.17 -12.21
C LYS A 159 -45.52 -3.12 -11.49
N ALA A 160 -46.03 -1.90 -11.34
CA ALA A 160 -45.36 -0.84 -10.60
C ALA A 160 -45.14 -1.21 -9.12
N ILE A 161 -46.13 -1.84 -8.49
CA ILE A 161 -46.00 -2.31 -7.10
C ILE A 161 -44.94 -3.42 -7.01
N LEU A 162 -44.95 -4.39 -7.93
CA LEU A 162 -43.95 -5.47 -7.94
C LEU A 162 -42.54 -4.96 -8.21
N GLU A 163 -42.37 -3.97 -9.10
CA GLU A 163 -41.09 -3.30 -9.34
C GLU A 163 -40.61 -2.55 -8.10
N THR A 164 -41.50 -1.82 -7.40
CA THR A 164 -41.11 -1.15 -6.15
C THR A 164 -40.73 -2.13 -5.04
N ILE A 165 -41.43 -3.27 -4.92
CA ILE A 165 -41.09 -4.32 -3.96
C ILE A 165 -39.72 -4.91 -4.30
N ARG A 166 -39.48 -5.22 -5.57
CA ARG A 166 -38.20 -5.76 -6.04
C ARG A 166 -37.05 -4.78 -5.80
N ASN A 167 -37.26 -3.50 -6.07
CA ASN A 167 -36.24 -2.47 -5.82
C ASN A 167 -35.94 -2.34 -4.32
N LEU A 168 -36.95 -2.42 -3.46
CA LEU A 168 -36.76 -2.41 -2.01
C LEU A 168 -36.04 -3.67 -1.50
N GLU A 169 -36.32 -4.85 -2.07
CA GLU A 169 -35.61 -6.08 -1.75
C GLU A 169 -34.12 -5.98 -2.11
N CYS A 170 -33.80 -5.46 -3.29
CA CYS A 170 -32.42 -5.18 -3.71
C CYS A 170 -31.74 -4.15 -2.78
N GLU A 171 -32.44 -3.10 -2.38
CA GLU A 171 -31.92 -2.08 -1.46
C GLU A 171 -31.61 -2.66 -0.08
N VAL A 172 -32.48 -3.52 0.44
CA VAL A 172 -32.29 -4.21 1.74
C VAL A 172 -31.11 -5.17 1.66
N GLU A 173 -30.96 -5.91 0.56
CA GLU A 173 -29.83 -6.83 0.38
C GLU A 173 -28.50 -6.07 0.30
N ARG A 174 -28.46 -4.95 -0.44
CA ARG A 174 -27.32 -4.04 -0.50
C ARG A 174 -26.96 -3.50 0.89
N LEU A 175 -27.92 -2.98 1.63
CA LEU A 175 -27.71 -2.48 2.99
C LEU A 175 -27.23 -3.56 3.95
N SER A 176 -27.70 -4.80 3.79
CA SER A 176 -27.25 -5.96 4.58
C SER A 176 -25.77 -6.27 4.31
N GLN A 177 -25.37 -6.26 3.04
CA GLN A 177 -23.97 -6.46 2.64
C GLN A 177 -23.06 -5.34 3.15
N ASP A 178 -23.49 -4.09 3.01
CA ASP A 178 -22.77 -2.92 3.55
C ASP A 178 -22.60 -3.02 5.07
N ASN A 179 -23.66 -3.42 5.78
CA ASN A 179 -23.61 -3.58 7.24
C ASN A 179 -22.66 -4.71 7.65
N ALA A 180 -22.63 -5.83 6.92
CA ALA A 180 -21.67 -6.92 7.16
C ALA A 180 -20.22 -6.47 6.92
N ALA A 181 -19.97 -5.68 5.87
CA ALA A 181 -18.66 -5.10 5.57
C ALA A 181 -18.21 -4.11 6.67
N LEU A 182 -19.12 -3.26 7.15
CA LEU A 182 -18.86 -2.34 8.27
C LEU A 182 -18.54 -3.10 9.56
N HIS A 183 -19.30 -4.15 9.89
CA HIS A 183 -19.02 -5.00 11.05
C HIS A 183 -17.66 -5.71 10.95
N HIS A 184 -17.25 -6.11 9.74
CA HIS A 184 -15.92 -6.65 9.51
C HIS A 184 -14.83 -5.60 9.76
N ARG A 185 -14.98 -4.38 9.22
CA ARG A 185 -14.06 -3.25 9.47
C ARG A 185 -13.93 -2.91 10.95
N ILE A 186 -15.05 -2.84 11.69
CA ILE A 186 -15.04 -2.57 13.14
C ILE A 186 -14.20 -3.63 13.86
N ARG A 187 -14.41 -4.92 13.58
CA ARG A 187 -13.62 -6.00 14.20
C ARG A 187 -12.12 -5.88 13.90
N LEU A 188 -11.74 -5.48 12.69
CA LEU A 188 -10.33 -5.23 12.34
C LEU A 188 -9.76 -4.06 13.14
N TYR A 189 -10.50 -2.96 13.26
CA TYR A 189 -10.05 -1.82 14.06
C TYR A 189 -9.92 -2.17 15.53
N GLU A 190 -10.84 -2.95 16.11
CA GLU A 190 -10.73 -3.44 17.49
C GLU A 190 -9.47 -4.29 17.70
N LYS A 191 -9.17 -5.20 16.76
CA LYS A 191 -7.96 -6.03 16.80
C LYS A 191 -6.69 -5.17 16.71
N ASN A 192 -6.67 -4.19 15.80
CA ASN A 192 -5.54 -3.27 15.65
C ASN A 192 -5.34 -2.41 16.90
N LEU A 193 -6.42 -1.93 17.50
CA LEU A 193 -6.38 -1.11 18.71
C LEU A 193 -5.88 -1.91 19.92
N ALA A 194 -6.27 -3.18 20.04
CA ALA A 194 -5.70 -4.10 21.02
C ALA A 194 -4.21 -4.38 20.77
N GLY A 195 -3.81 -4.55 19.50
CA GLY A 195 -2.41 -4.71 19.10
C GLY A 195 -1.55 -3.49 19.48
N LEU A 196 -2.02 -2.29 19.16
CA LEU A 196 -1.37 -1.02 19.49
C LEU A 196 -1.24 -0.82 21.00
N LYS A 197 -2.29 -1.11 21.78
CA LYS A 197 -2.23 -1.06 23.26
C LYS A 197 -1.15 -1.98 23.82
N ASN A 198 -1.03 -3.20 23.27
CA ASN A 198 0.00 -4.15 23.69
C ASN A 198 1.41 -3.69 23.29
N ALA A 199 1.57 -3.14 22.08
CA ALA A 199 2.83 -2.58 21.61
C ALA A 199 3.27 -1.39 22.47
N LEU A 200 2.35 -0.48 22.80
CA LEU A 200 2.59 0.65 23.68
C LEU A 200 3.05 0.19 25.06
N ARG A 201 2.35 -0.79 25.65
CA ARG A 201 2.74 -1.35 26.95
C ARG A 201 4.13 -1.98 26.93
N LYS A 202 4.52 -2.66 25.84
CA LYS A 202 5.87 -3.19 25.66
C LYS A 202 6.91 -2.08 25.56
N ALA A 203 6.61 -1.01 24.82
CA ALA A 203 7.49 0.15 24.67
C ALA A 203 7.68 0.89 26.02
N GLU A 204 6.60 1.09 26.78
CA GLU A 204 6.64 1.69 28.12
C GLU A 204 7.50 0.85 29.08
N ASN A 205 7.31 -0.47 29.11
CA ASN A 205 8.10 -1.37 29.94
C ASN A 205 9.60 -1.30 29.57
N ARG A 206 9.91 -1.26 28.27
CA ARG A 206 11.30 -1.11 27.80
C ARG A 206 11.89 0.25 28.19
N SER A 207 11.11 1.32 28.08
CA SER A 207 11.52 2.65 28.52
C SER A 207 11.81 2.69 30.02
N GLN A 208 10.94 2.11 30.85
CA GLN A 208 11.17 2.01 32.29
C GLN A 208 12.42 1.20 32.64
N ALA A 209 12.70 0.12 31.91
CA ALA A 209 13.92 -0.66 32.07
C ALA A 209 15.17 0.17 31.74
N LEU A 210 15.18 0.88 30.62
CA LEU A 210 16.28 1.76 30.21
C LEU A 210 16.50 2.91 31.21
N VAL A 211 15.44 3.50 31.77
CA VAL A 211 15.57 4.52 32.81
C VAL A 211 16.27 3.96 34.06
N LYS A 212 15.95 2.71 34.46
CA LYS A 212 16.62 2.04 35.59
C LYS A 212 18.10 1.79 35.29
N GLU A 213 18.43 1.33 34.10
CA GLU A 213 19.82 1.12 33.67
C GLU A 213 20.62 2.44 33.66
N LEU A 214 20.01 3.50 33.14
CA LEU A 214 20.63 4.84 33.11
C LEU A 214 20.85 5.37 34.52
N MET A 215 19.89 5.20 35.44
CA MET A 215 20.08 5.53 36.86
C MET A 215 21.23 4.74 37.48
N HIS A 216 21.32 3.44 37.19
CA HIS A 216 22.40 2.60 37.71
C HIS A 216 23.77 3.04 37.15
N ALA A 217 23.86 3.33 35.85
CA ALA A 217 25.08 3.84 35.21
C ALA A 217 25.51 5.20 35.77
N ASN A 218 24.56 6.07 36.08
CA ASN A 218 24.85 7.36 36.72
C ASN A 218 25.38 7.20 38.15
N ARG A 219 24.83 6.26 38.93
CA ARG A 219 25.33 5.96 40.29
C ARG A 219 26.74 5.40 40.25
N THR A 220 27.03 4.44 39.37
CA THR A 220 28.40 3.92 39.21
C THR A 220 29.37 4.98 38.71
N ARG A 221 28.93 5.88 37.82
CA ARG A 221 29.73 7.03 37.39
C ARG A 221 30.07 7.96 38.57
N GLN A 222 29.09 8.28 39.42
CA GLN A 222 29.30 9.10 40.62
C GLN A 222 30.27 8.42 41.60
N ASP A 223 30.10 7.13 41.88
CA ASP A 223 30.98 6.39 42.79
C ASP A 223 32.43 6.32 42.26
N LEU A 224 32.61 6.05 40.97
CA LEU A 224 33.94 6.09 40.34
C LEU A 224 34.56 7.50 40.39
N GLN A 225 33.75 8.54 40.21
CA GLN A 225 34.22 9.92 40.28
C GLN A 225 34.60 10.32 41.72
N GLU A 226 33.86 9.86 42.72
CA GLU A 226 34.24 10.03 44.13
C GLU A 226 35.50 9.24 44.49
N GLN A 227 35.65 8.01 44.00
CA GLN A 227 36.86 7.21 44.21
C GLN A 227 38.07 7.87 43.55
N LEU A 228 37.94 8.41 42.34
CA LEU A 228 38.98 9.20 41.68
C LEU A 228 39.34 10.44 42.50
N ASN A 229 38.35 11.22 42.93
CA ASN A 229 38.58 12.40 43.77
C ASN A 229 39.26 12.06 45.10
N LYS A 230 38.87 10.95 45.76
CA LYS A 230 39.52 10.45 46.99
C LYS A 230 40.94 9.94 46.74
N ARG A 231 41.23 9.39 45.57
CA ARG A 231 42.58 8.96 45.15
C ARG A 231 43.47 10.14 44.76
N GLU A 232 42.91 11.20 44.22
CA GLU A 232 43.61 12.44 43.85
C GLU A 232 43.79 13.40 45.04
N ALA A 233 42.90 13.35 46.05
CA ALA A 233 42.99 14.13 47.28
C ALA A 233 44.35 14.03 48.03
N PRO A 234 44.98 12.84 48.21
CA PRO A 234 46.31 12.75 48.81
C PRO A 234 47.42 13.35 47.94
N TYR A 235 47.21 13.57 46.64
CA TYR A 235 48.18 14.24 45.76
C TYR A 235 48.03 15.78 45.77
N SER A 236 46.88 16.32 46.15
CA SER A 236 46.65 17.77 46.25
C SER A 236 47.08 18.39 47.58
N LEU A 237 47.09 17.62 48.68
CA LEU A 237 47.51 18.10 50.00
C LEU A 237 49.04 18.17 50.21
N GLN A 238 49.84 17.68 49.26
CA GLN A 238 51.31 17.70 49.34
C GLN A 238 51.98 18.89 48.63
N LYS A 239 51.23 19.93 48.26
CA LYS A 239 51.82 21.17 47.71
C LYS A 239 51.52 22.36 48.61
N SER A 240 52.31 22.48 49.68
CA SER A 240 52.64 23.77 50.29
C SER A 240 54.02 24.22 49.78
N PRO A 241 54.22 25.51 49.49
CA PRO A 241 55.31 25.99 48.66
C PRO A 241 56.56 26.27 49.48
N GLY A 242 57.69 25.72 49.05
CA GLY A 242 58.99 26.14 49.58
C GLY A 242 60.15 25.27 49.11
N ILE A 243 61.05 25.90 48.35
CA ILE A 243 62.49 25.61 48.26
C ILE A 243 62.95 24.63 47.14
N THR A 244 63.08 25.19 45.93
CA THR A 244 64.21 25.09 44.95
C THR A 244 64.66 23.69 44.43
N PRO A 245 65.59 23.60 43.46
CA PRO A 245 65.30 23.20 42.09
C PRO A 245 65.97 21.87 41.70
N SER A 246 65.74 21.43 40.46
CA SER A 246 66.39 20.29 39.80
C SER A 246 65.74 18.92 40.03
N ALA A 247 64.93 18.51 39.06
CA ALA A 247 65.03 17.20 38.41
C ALA A 247 64.03 17.15 37.25
N GLU A 248 64.57 17.28 36.04
CA GLU A 248 63.92 16.83 34.81
C GLU A 248 63.57 15.34 34.95
N ILE A 249 62.30 14.99 35.16
CA ILE A 249 61.83 13.63 34.93
C ILE A 249 60.48 13.67 34.21
N ASN A 250 60.58 13.57 32.89
CA ASN A 250 59.70 12.82 32.00
C ASN A 250 58.18 13.02 32.17
N ARG A 251 57.67 14.09 31.57
CA ARG A 251 56.29 14.12 31.02
C ARG A 251 56.31 14.14 29.49
N VAL A 252 56.96 13.14 28.90
CA VAL A 252 56.75 12.82 27.48
C VAL A 252 55.56 11.88 27.42
N GLY A 253 54.39 12.44 27.11
CA GLY A 253 53.12 11.68 27.02
C GLY A 253 53.24 10.50 26.06
N LEU A 254 52.54 9.41 26.39
CA LEU A 254 52.53 8.14 25.65
C LEU A 254 52.33 8.33 24.13
N GLY A 255 51.54 9.33 23.73
CA GLY A 255 51.29 9.69 22.33
C GLY A 255 52.53 10.18 21.57
N HIS A 256 53.53 10.76 22.25
CA HIS A 256 54.77 11.20 21.60
C HIS A 256 55.72 10.03 21.33
N LYS A 257 55.76 9.04 22.22
CA LYS A 257 56.49 7.77 22.00
C LYS A 257 55.91 6.95 20.85
N ILE A 258 54.58 6.91 20.72
CA ILE A 258 53.90 6.22 19.61
C ILE A 258 54.23 6.91 18.27
N LYS A 259 54.22 8.25 18.22
CA LYS A 259 54.58 8.99 16.99
C LYS A 259 56.03 8.77 16.56
N GLN A 260 56.97 8.61 17.49
CA GLN A 260 58.37 8.31 17.14
C GLN A 260 58.55 6.88 16.58
N LEU A 261 57.78 5.90 17.06
CA LEU A 261 57.85 4.52 16.54
C LEU A 261 57.33 4.41 15.10
N PHE A 262 56.29 5.17 14.74
CA PHE A 262 55.76 5.20 13.37
C PHE A 262 56.58 6.09 12.43
N ALA A 263 57.27 7.12 12.94
CA ALA A 263 58.13 7.97 12.12
C ALA A 263 59.49 7.33 11.75
N LEU A 264 59.89 6.24 12.42
CA LEU A 264 61.12 5.48 12.13
C LEU A 264 60.91 4.33 11.13
N GLY A 265 59.68 4.12 10.64
CA GLY A 265 59.39 3.20 9.55
C GLY A 265 59.88 3.77 8.21
N ARG A 266 61.14 3.49 7.84
CA ARG A 266 61.64 3.73 6.48
C ARG A 266 60.77 3.02 5.44
N PRO A 267 60.53 3.65 4.26
CA PRO A 267 59.91 2.96 3.13
C PRO A 267 60.86 1.87 2.62
N ALA A 268 60.34 0.66 2.44
CA ALA A 268 61.02 -0.35 1.65
C ALA A 268 61.07 0.14 0.19
N VAL A 269 62.28 0.35 -0.30
CA VAL A 269 62.60 0.47 -1.71
C VAL A 269 62.86 -0.95 -2.22
N PHE A 270 62.32 -1.24 -3.41
CA PHE A 270 62.25 -2.48 -4.20
C PHE A 270 61.01 -3.35 -3.95
#